data_AF-X0Z346-F1
#
_entry.id   AF-X0Z346-F1
#
_cell.length_a   1.000
_cell.length_b   1.000
_cell.length_c   1.000
_cell.angle_alpha   90.00
_cell.angle_beta   90.00
_cell.angle_gamma   90.00
#
_symmetry.space_group_name_H-M   'P 1'
#
loop_
_entity.id
_entity.type
_entity.pdbx_description
1 polymer ?
#
loop_
_entity_poly.entity_id
_entity_poly.type
_entity_poly.pdbx_seq_one_letter_code
_entity_poly.pdbx_strand_id
1 'polypeptide(L)'
;NIEPLPISKNIKTIEYRIAYLALCLQNSKSGKILFKRLSMLPQIDCKYIQFGCADWFWERQINSYTLQVEPERYSTKDRVFIDYKEALYIENIRNKFFKKMEDIIHNFSDHL
;
A
#
# COMPACT_ATOMS: atom_id res chain seq x y z
N ASN A 1 2.02 13.42 0.43
CA ASN A 1 1.45 12.64 -0.68
C ASN A 1 0.02 12.16 -0.42
N ILE A 2 -0.77 12.87 0.40
CA ILE A 2 -2.19 12.53 0.65
C ILE A 2 -3.15 13.52 -0.01
N GLU A 3 -2.72 14.76 -0.20
CA GLU A 3 -3.47 15.76 -0.96
C GLU A 3 -3.77 15.25 -2.39
N PRO A 4 -4.90 15.67 -2.96
CA PRO A 4 -5.23 15.37 -4.35
C PRO A 4 -4.26 16.06 -5.30
N LEU A 5 -4.00 15.42 -6.44
CA LEU A 5 -3.20 15.96 -7.52
C LEU A 5 -3.86 17.22 -8.10
N PRO A 6 -3.07 18.25 -8.45
CA PRO A 6 -3.62 19.48 -9.01
C PRO A 6 -4.25 19.22 -10.37
N ILE A 7 -5.49 19.66 -10.57
CA ILE A 7 -6.20 19.52 -11.84
C ILE A 7 -5.59 20.49 -12.87
N SER A 8 -4.71 19.99 -13.74
CA SER A 8 -4.12 20.78 -14.82
C SER A 8 -3.94 19.95 -16.09
N LYS A 9 -4.34 20.52 -17.23
CA LYS A 9 -4.16 19.89 -18.56
C LYS A 9 -2.72 19.96 -19.07
N ASN A 10 -1.85 20.74 -18.41
CA ASN A 10 -0.49 21.02 -18.89
C ASN A 10 0.59 20.19 -18.18
N ILE A 11 0.23 19.41 -17.15
CA ILE A 11 1.18 18.57 -16.44
C ILE A 11 1.38 17.28 -17.23
N LYS A 12 2.63 17.02 -17.63
CA LYS A 12 3.01 15.78 -18.31
C LYS A 12 3.45 14.69 -17.33
N THR A 13 4.25 15.08 -16.34
CA THR A 13 4.86 14.15 -15.38
C THR A 13 4.84 14.70 -13.96
N ILE A 14 4.78 13.80 -12.98
CA ILE A 14 4.86 14.12 -11.56
C ILE A 14 6.02 13.33 -10.95
N GLU A 15 6.81 13.95 -10.06
CA GLU A 15 7.70 13.20 -9.16
C GLU A 15 6.83 12.52 -8.09
N TYR A 16 6.70 11.21 -8.19
CA TYR A 16 6.04 10.40 -7.19
C TYR A 16 7.05 9.91 -6.16
N ARG A 17 6.74 10.07 -4.87
CA ARG A 17 7.55 9.50 -3.78
C ARG A 17 6.78 8.39 -3.12
N ILE A 18 7.45 7.27 -2.93
CA ILE A 18 6.81 6.05 -2.48
C ILE A 18 6.43 6.19 -1.01
N ALA A 19 5.25 5.69 -0.69
CA ALA A 19 4.73 5.63 0.66
C ALA A 19 4.44 4.17 0.99
N TYR A 20 4.98 3.72 2.11
CA TYR A 20 4.77 2.37 2.60
C TYR A 20 4.51 2.38 4.10
N LEU A 21 3.78 1.36 4.55
CA LEU A 21 3.58 1.05 5.96
C LEU A 21 4.34 -0.22 6.28
N ALA A 22 5.26 -0.15 7.24
CA ALA A 22 5.88 -1.33 7.83
C ALA A 22 5.08 -1.77 9.06
N LEU A 23 4.73 -3.05 9.14
CA LEU A 23 3.85 -3.63 10.14
C LEU A 23 4.49 -4.89 10.71
N CYS A 24 4.51 -5.03 12.03
CA CYS A 24 4.81 -6.31 12.68
C CYS A 24 3.51 -6.89 13.25
N LEU A 25 3.14 -8.09 12.80
CA LEU A 25 1.93 -8.76 13.24
C LEU A 25 2.25 -9.75 14.34
N GLN A 26 1.53 -9.67 15.47
CA GLN A 26 1.72 -10.61 16.55
C GLN A 26 1.38 -12.04 16.08
N ASN A 27 2.18 -13.03 16.50
CA ASN A 27 1.88 -14.44 16.25
C ASN A 27 0.77 -14.95 17.18
N SER A 28 -0.43 -14.42 16.99
CA SER A 28 -1.64 -14.76 17.73
C SER A 28 -2.77 -15.09 16.75
N LYS A 29 -3.89 -15.59 17.27
CA LYS A 29 -5.09 -15.83 16.45
C LYS A 29 -5.56 -14.54 15.78
N SER A 30 -5.60 -13.43 16.52
CA SER A 30 -6.01 -12.12 16.01
C SER A 30 -5.02 -11.59 14.97
N GLY A 31 -3.71 -11.72 15.19
CA GLY A 31 -2.69 -11.32 14.21
C GLY A 31 -2.77 -12.12 12.90
N LYS A 32 -3.04 -13.43 12.96
CA LYS A 32 -3.26 -14.26 11.76
C LYS A 32 -4.52 -13.85 10.98
N ILE A 33 -5.59 -13.44 11.67
CA ILE A 33 -6.81 -12.91 11.04
C ILE A 33 -6.50 -11.57 10.35
N LEU A 34 -5.79 -10.68 11.03
CA LEU A 34 -5.39 -9.39 10.46
C LEU A 34 -4.50 -9.58 9.23
N PHE A 35 -3.51 -10.49 9.30
CA PHE A 35 -2.67 -10.88 8.16
C PHE A 35 -3.52 -11.28 6.96
N LYS A 36 -4.48 -12.20 7.14
CA LYS A 36 -5.36 -12.67 6.06
C LYS A 36 -6.21 -11.55 5.46
N ARG A 37 -6.66 -10.60 6.28
CA ARG A 37 -7.44 -9.43 5.80
C ARG A 37 -6.55 -8.47 5.00
N LEU A 38 -5.36 -8.14 5.51
CA LEU A 38 -4.40 -7.27 4.83
C LEU A 38 -3.89 -7.88 3.53
N SER A 39 -3.66 -9.20 3.48
CA SER A 39 -3.21 -9.91 2.27
C SER A 39 -4.23 -9.90 1.13
N MET A 40 -5.47 -9.45 1.37
CA MET A 40 -6.48 -9.27 0.33
C MET A 40 -6.41 -7.88 -0.33
N LEU A 41 -5.68 -6.91 0.23
CA LEU A 41 -5.59 -5.56 -0.35
C LEU A 41 -5.04 -5.53 -1.78
N PRO A 42 -4.04 -6.35 -2.16
CA PRO A 42 -3.60 -6.46 -3.55
C PRO A 42 -4.71 -6.90 -4.53
N GLN A 43 -5.85 -7.42 -4.07
CA GLN A 43 -6.98 -7.74 -4.95
C GLN A 43 -7.69 -6.48 -5.51
N ILE A 44 -7.47 -5.31 -4.90
CA ILE A 44 -7.95 -4.03 -5.44
C ILE A 44 -7.25 -3.73 -6.76
N ASP A 45 -5.92 -3.83 -6.77
CA ASP A 45 -5.06 -3.81 -7.96
C ASP A 45 -3.63 -4.27 -7.59
N CYS A 46 -3.25 -5.48 -7.99
CA CYS A 46 -1.96 -6.06 -7.62
C CYS A 46 -0.76 -5.42 -8.34
N LYS A 47 -1.01 -4.66 -9.42
CA LYS A 47 0.06 -3.89 -10.09
C LYS A 47 0.41 -2.63 -9.32
N TYR A 48 -0.46 -2.18 -8.42
CA TYR A 48 -0.30 -0.92 -7.70
C TYR A 48 -0.37 -1.04 -6.18
N ILE A 49 -0.76 -2.20 -5.64
CA ILE A 49 -0.80 -2.46 -4.21
C ILE A 49 -0.03 -3.75 -3.93
N GLN A 50 0.98 -3.66 -3.07
CA GLN A 50 1.82 -4.77 -2.66
C GLN A 50 1.70 -5.00 -1.17
N PHE A 51 1.61 -6.27 -0.78
CA PHE A 51 1.70 -6.70 0.62
C PHE A 51 2.66 -7.88 0.69
N GLY A 52 3.73 -7.74 1.47
CA GLY A 52 4.76 -8.76 1.54
C GLY A 52 5.92 -8.34 2.41
N CYS A 53 7.04 -9.03 2.28
CA CYS A 53 8.29 -8.69 2.96
C CYS A 53 9.44 -9.17 2.09
N ALA A 54 10.56 -8.46 2.09
CA ALA A 54 11.76 -8.99 1.47
C ALA A 54 12.30 -10.15 2.31
N ASP A 55 12.64 -11.28 1.67
CA ASP A 55 13.04 -12.51 2.36
C ASP A 55 14.15 -12.28 3.39
N TRP A 56 15.21 -11.57 2.99
CA TRP A 56 16.35 -11.25 3.85
C TRP A 56 15.97 -10.45 5.11
N PHE A 57 14.89 -9.66 5.05
CA PHE A 57 14.39 -8.91 6.20
C PHE A 57 13.50 -9.79 7.06
N TRP A 58 12.63 -10.59 6.45
CA TRP A 58 11.73 -11.49 7.16
C TRP A 58 12.49 -12.54 7.97
N GLU A 59 13.61 -13.06 7.45
CA GLU A 59 14.53 -13.96 8.16
C GLU A 59 15.06 -13.35 9.46
N ARG A 60 15.22 -12.02 9.51
CA ARG A 60 15.73 -11.30 10.69
C ARG A 60 14.61 -10.81 11.59
N GLN A 61 13.45 -10.47 11.03
CA GLN A 61 12.32 -9.86 11.71
C GLN A 61 11.02 -10.57 11.30
N ILE A 62 10.82 -11.77 11.85
CA ILE A 62 9.67 -12.63 11.55
C ILE A 62 8.35 -11.89 11.83
N ASN A 63 7.34 -12.14 10.99
CA ASN A 63 6.02 -11.49 11.02
C ASN A 63 6.04 -9.98 10.73
N SER A 64 7.14 -9.47 10.17
CA SER A 64 7.18 -8.11 9.64
C SER A 64 6.82 -8.09 8.16
N TYR A 65 5.99 -7.12 7.77
CA TYR A 65 5.47 -6.96 6.43
C TYR A 65 5.47 -5.47 6.05
N THR A 66 5.50 -5.21 4.75
CA THR A 66 5.35 -3.91 4.15
C THR A 66 4.08 -3.91 3.31
N LEU A 67 3.34 -2.81 3.39
CA LEU A 67 2.16 -2.52 2.58
C LEU A 67 2.42 -1.25 1.78
N GLN A 68 2.39 -1.35 0.45
CA GLN A 68 2.81 -0.29 -0.47
C GLN A 68 1.68 0.03 -1.45
N VAL A 69 1.57 1.31 -1.82
CA VAL A 69 0.70 1.76 -2.92
C VAL A 69 1.57 2.47 -3.95
N GLU A 70 2.04 1.70 -4.93
CA GLU A 70 2.92 2.16 -5.98
C GLU A 70 2.92 1.16 -7.15
N PRO A 71 3.33 1.57 -8.36
CA PRO A 71 3.48 0.62 -9.44
C PRO A 71 4.57 -0.41 -9.11
N GLU A 72 4.23 -1.69 -9.20
CA GLU A 72 5.09 -2.83 -8.81
C GLU A 72 6.48 -2.78 -9.46
N ARG A 73 6.54 -2.34 -10.73
CA ARG A 73 7.78 -2.13 -11.51
C ARG A 73 8.76 -1.11 -10.89
N TYR A 74 8.33 -0.35 -9.89
CA TYR A 74 9.13 0.65 -9.19
C TYR A 74 9.31 0.36 -7.69
N SER A 75 8.90 -0.81 -7.21
CA SER A 75 8.95 -1.24 -5.79
C SER A 75 10.33 -1.16 -5.10
N THR A 76 11.40 -1.00 -5.88
CA THR A 76 12.79 -0.90 -5.39
C THR A 76 13.36 0.52 -5.45
N LYS A 77 12.54 1.51 -5.82
CA LYS A 77 12.94 2.92 -5.90
C LYS A 77 12.30 3.66 -4.73
N ASP A 78 12.81 4.84 -4.39
CA ASP A 78 12.12 5.73 -3.42
C ASP A 78 11.33 6.84 -4.13
N ARG A 79 11.75 7.17 -5.36
CA ARG A 79 11.18 8.22 -6.19
C ARG A 79 11.17 7.82 -7.64
N VAL A 80 10.13 8.24 -8.35
CA VAL A 80 9.99 7.98 -9.78
C VAL A 80 9.19 9.09 -10.46
N PHE A 81 9.57 9.44 -11.68
CA PHE A 81 8.73 10.28 -12.53
C PHE A 81 7.71 9.40 -13.25
N ILE A 82 6.44 9.73 -13.09
CA ILE A 82 5.32 9.02 -13.73
C ILE A 82 4.52 9.98 -14.59
N ASP A 83 3.88 9.45 -15.62
CA ASP A 83 2.93 10.20 -16.44
C ASP A 83 1.77 10.70 -15.56
N TYR A 84 1.30 11.91 -15.83
CA TYR A 84 0.24 12.54 -15.04
C TYR A 84 -1.06 11.70 -15.03
N LYS A 85 -1.40 11.00 -16.12
CA LYS A 85 -2.58 10.11 -16.15
C LYS A 85 -2.39 8.90 -15.25
N GLU A 86 -1.19 8.33 -15.21
CA GLU A 86 -0.87 7.25 -14.28
C GLU A 86 -0.89 7.76 -12.83
N ALA A 87 -0.42 8.98 -12.58
CA ALA A 87 -0.48 9.60 -11.25
C ALA A 87 -1.93 9.71 -10.74
N LEU A 88 -2.86 10.15 -11.60
CA LEU A 88 -4.30 10.16 -11.28
C LEU A 88 -4.85 8.77 -11.02
N TYR A 89 -4.37 7.76 -11.75
CA TYR A 89 -4.75 6.37 -11.50
C TYR A 89 -4.27 5.89 -10.12
N ILE A 90 -3.02 6.14 -9.78
CA ILE A 90 -2.43 5.79 -8.49
C ILE A 90 -3.19 6.50 -7.36
N GLU A 91 -3.55 7.77 -7.51
CA GLU A 91 -4.39 8.49 -6.55
C GLU A 91 -5.72 7.78 -6.30
N ASN A 92 -6.43 7.36 -7.36
CA ASN A 92 -7.68 6.62 -7.23
C ASN A 92 -7.48 5.27 -6.53
N ILE A 93 -6.43 4.53 -6.86
CA ILE A 93 -6.08 3.26 -6.18
C ILE A 93 -5.76 3.51 -4.70
N ARG A 94 -4.96 4.53 -4.39
CA ARG A 94 -4.64 4.96 -3.02
C ARG A 94 -5.89 5.26 -2.20
N ASN A 95 -6.85 5.97 -2.78
CA ASN A 95 -8.09 6.30 -2.07
C ASN A 95 -8.93 5.04 -1.77
N LYS A 96 -9.03 4.11 -2.74
CA LYS A 96 -9.69 2.80 -2.53
C LYS A 96 -8.97 1.96 -1.47
N PHE A 97 -7.64 1.96 -1.51
CA PHE A 97 -6.79 1.31 -0.54
C PHE A 97 -7.05 1.84 0.87
N PHE A 98 -7.00 3.15 1.09
CA PHE A 98 -7.25 3.75 2.40
C PHE A 98 -8.65 3.42 2.91
N LYS A 99 -9.66 3.50 2.05
CA LYS A 99 -11.02 3.13 2.43
C LYS A 99 -11.12 1.68 2.88
N LYS A 100 -10.50 0.75 2.15
CA LYS A 100 -10.50 -0.67 2.51
C LYS A 100 -9.70 -0.95 3.78
N MET A 101 -8.59 -0.24 3.99
CA MET A 101 -7.78 -0.31 5.20
C MET A 101 -8.57 0.14 6.42
N GLU A 102 -9.28 1.27 6.34
CA GLU A 102 -10.17 1.73 7.40
C GLU A 102 -11.24 0.69 7.73
N ASP A 103 -11.88 0.11 6.71
CA ASP A 103 -12.87 -0.95 6.92
C ASP A 103 -12.25 -2.17 7.60
N ILE A 104 -11.03 -2.58 7.23
CA ILE A 104 -10.33 -3.71 7.88
C ILE A 104 -10.07 -3.40 9.36
N ILE A 105 -9.59 -2.19 9.67
CA ILE A 105 -9.22 -1.77 11.03
C ILE A 105 -10.45 -1.64 11.91
N HIS A 106 -11.49 -0.93 11.48
CA HIS A 106 -12.72 -0.75 12.26
C HIS A 106 -13.38 -2.10 12.57
N ASN A 107 -13.57 -2.95 11.56
CA ASN A 107 -14.13 -4.29 11.74
C ASN A 107 -13.18 -5.26 12.49
N PHE A 108 -11.95 -4.85 12.82
CA PHE A 108 -11.03 -5.64 13.63
C PHE A 108 -11.07 -5.20 15.09
N SER A 109 -11.19 -3.90 15.34
CA SER A 109 -11.37 -3.33 16.68
C SER A 109 -12.68 -3.80 17.34
N ASP A 110 -13.74 -4.04 16.57
CA ASP A 110 -15.02 -4.57 17.08
C ASP A 110 -14.95 -6.05 17.55
N HIS A 111 -13.79 -6.69 17.41
CA HIS A 111 -13.55 -8.09 17.78
C HIS A 111 -12.40 -8.29 18.76
N LEU A 112 -11.82 -7.20 19.28
CA LEU A 112 -10.87 -7.18 20.39
C LEU A 112 -11.62 -6.99 21.70
#